data_AF-A0A7W1USL1-F1
#
_entry.id   AF-A0A7W1USL1-F1
#
_cell.length_a   1.000
_cell.length_b   1.000
_cell.length_c   1.000
_cell.angle_alpha   90.00
_cell.angle_beta   90.00
_cell.angle_gamma   90.00
#
_symmetry.space_group_name_H-M   'P 1'
#
loop_
_entity.id
_entity.type
_entity.pdbx_description
1 polymer ?
#
loop_
_entity_poly.entity_id
_entity_poly.type
_entity_poly.pdbx_seq_one_letter_code
_entity_poly.pdbx_strand_id
1 'polypeptide(L)'
;MSEGVPLENVHVAVQEGKEPVGLVPGDAASATWKVDVRIVVSDDGELDLRGPAVHGKRGERFLYLTWGDVGADGSFAMFRRAKLMVADIDSNLLAQAAEPETGAAAEGGGLSVEIDLTDRKGCPLCARVRPPTASWSLTS
;
A
#
# COMPACT_ATOMS: atom_id res chain seq x y z
N MET A 1 29.82 7.27 13.45
CA MET A 1 28.52 6.59 13.56
C MET A 1 27.59 7.62 14.16
N SER A 2 26.66 8.17 13.39
CA SER A 2 25.66 9.09 13.93
C SER A 2 24.70 8.27 14.79
N GLU A 3 24.66 8.56 16.09
CA GLU A 3 23.61 8.06 16.98
C GLU A 3 22.26 8.47 16.37
N GLY A 4 21.37 7.49 16.18
CA GLY A 4 20.04 7.75 15.63
C GLY A 4 19.23 8.59 16.60
N VAL A 5 18.43 9.52 16.08
CA VAL A 5 17.42 10.21 16.90
C VAL A 5 16.37 9.17 17.29
N PRO A 6 16.08 8.97 18.58
CA PRO A 6 15.00 8.08 19.01
C PRO A 6 13.67 8.61 18.44
N LEU A 7 12.89 7.69 17.85
CA LEU A 7 11.54 7.98 17.36
C LEU A 7 10.57 7.59 18.47
N GLU A 8 9.74 8.52 18.91
CA GLU A 8 8.90 8.34 20.10
C GLU A 8 7.46 7.97 19.74
N ASN A 9 6.97 8.42 18.58
CA ASN A 9 5.56 8.32 18.20
C ASN A 9 5.40 7.80 16.77
N VAL A 10 6.01 6.65 16.50
CA VAL A 10 6.04 6.03 15.17
C VAL A 10 4.66 5.55 14.76
N HIS A 11 4.22 5.96 13.57
CA HIS A 11 3.00 5.52 12.94
C HIS A 11 3.25 5.02 11.52
N VAL A 12 2.37 4.14 11.06
CA VAL A 12 2.28 3.66 9.67
C VAL A 12 0.96 4.10 9.05
N ALA A 13 0.98 4.42 7.75
CA ALA A 13 -0.21 4.80 6.99
C ALA A 13 -0.07 4.41 5.50
N VAL A 14 -1.19 4.46 4.78
CA VAL A 14 -1.19 4.51 3.31
C VAL A 14 -0.89 5.95 2.87
N GLN A 15 -0.16 6.13 1.78
CA GLN A 15 0.11 7.48 1.25
C GLN A 15 -0.83 7.83 0.09
N GLU A 16 -1.63 8.89 0.25
CA GLU A 16 -2.46 9.49 -0.80
C GLU A 16 -1.82 10.81 -1.28
N GLY A 17 -1.35 10.85 -2.52
CA GLY A 17 -0.54 11.98 -3.01
C GLY A 17 0.69 12.21 -2.13
N LYS A 18 0.69 13.26 -1.30
CA LYS A 18 1.76 13.56 -0.35
C LYS A 18 1.40 13.25 1.11
N GLU A 19 0.14 12.96 1.38
CA GLU A 19 -0.40 12.87 2.73
C GLU A 19 -0.42 11.41 3.22
N PRO A 20 -0.03 11.15 4.48
CA PRO A 20 -0.31 9.89 5.14
C PRO A 20 -1.79 9.84 5.56
N VAL A 21 -2.48 8.76 5.21
CA VAL A 21 -3.91 8.54 5.49
C VAL A 21 -4.10 7.27 6.31
N GLY A 22 -4.93 7.37 7.37
CA GLY A 22 -5.22 6.27 8.27
C GLY A 22 -4.01 5.88 9.13
N LEU A 23 -3.46 6.83 9.89
CA LEU A 23 -2.36 6.55 10.81
C LEU A 23 -2.73 5.44 11.80
N VAL A 24 -1.85 4.44 11.91
CA VAL A 24 -1.91 3.37 12.91
C VAL A 24 -0.59 3.35 13.68
N PRO A 25 -0.61 3.22 15.03
CA PRO A 25 0.62 3.11 15.81
C PRO A 25 1.52 1.98 15.31
N GLY A 26 2.83 2.22 15.25
CA GLY A 26 3.81 1.27 14.72
C GLY A 26 3.96 0.00 15.57
N ASP A 27 3.50 0.02 16.81
CA ASP A 27 3.46 -1.09 17.76
C ASP A 27 2.07 -1.74 17.88
N ALA A 28 1.09 -1.30 17.08
CA ALA A 28 -0.22 -1.94 17.03
C ALA A 28 -0.10 -3.39 16.53
N ALA A 29 -0.94 -4.28 17.08
CA ALA A 29 -0.94 -5.69 16.70
C ALA A 29 -1.32 -5.94 15.22
N SER A 30 -2.11 -5.04 14.63
CA SER A 30 -2.48 -5.08 13.23
C SER A 30 -2.90 -3.69 12.73
N ALA A 31 -2.92 -3.53 11.40
CA ALA A 31 -3.43 -2.35 10.72
C ALA A 31 -4.23 -2.78 9.49
N THR A 32 -5.27 -2.03 9.13
CA THR A 32 -6.12 -2.34 7.97
C THR A 32 -6.56 -1.06 7.30
N TRP A 33 -6.45 -1.03 5.97
CA TRP A 33 -6.86 0.07 5.14
C TRP A 33 -7.72 -0.43 3.98
N LYS A 34 -8.76 0.32 3.66
CA LYS A 34 -9.47 0.23 2.38
C LYS A 34 -9.07 1.42 1.55
N VAL A 35 -8.76 1.20 0.28
CA VAL A 35 -8.17 2.21 -0.59
C VAL A 35 -8.95 2.28 -1.88
N ASP A 36 -9.35 3.49 -2.28
CA ASP A 36 -10.11 3.70 -3.50
C ASP A 36 -9.17 3.60 -4.72
N VAL A 37 -9.28 2.47 -5.43
CA VAL A 37 -8.53 2.18 -6.65
C VAL A 37 -9.51 1.77 -7.74
N ARG A 38 -9.34 2.39 -8.91
CA ARG A 38 -10.06 2.03 -10.13
C ARG A 38 -9.12 1.34 -11.08
N ILE A 39 -9.55 0.20 -11.61
CA ILE A 39 -8.91 -0.43 -12.75
C ILE A 39 -9.49 0.24 -14.00
N VAL A 40 -8.60 0.68 -14.90
CA VAL A 40 -8.98 1.30 -16.16
C VAL A 40 -8.32 0.53 -17.30
N VAL A 41 -9.05 0.36 -18.39
CA VAL A 41 -8.49 -0.18 -19.63
C VAL A 41 -7.95 1.00 -20.44
N SER A 42 -6.69 0.92 -20.83
CA SER A 42 -6.07 1.91 -21.72
C SER A 42 -6.48 1.71 -23.17
N ASP A 43 -6.17 2.69 -24.02
CA ASP A 43 -6.46 2.63 -25.46
C ASP A 43 -5.79 1.42 -26.16
N ASP A 44 -4.69 0.93 -25.61
CA ASP A 44 -3.96 -0.25 -26.12
C ASP A 44 -4.51 -1.59 -25.57
N GLY A 45 -5.58 -1.55 -24.77
CA GLY A 45 -6.18 -2.72 -24.14
C GLY A 45 -5.50 -3.19 -22.85
N GLU A 46 -4.45 -2.52 -22.39
CA GLU A 46 -3.78 -2.87 -21.13
C GLU A 46 -4.51 -2.32 -19.91
N LEU A 47 -4.50 -3.09 -18.82
CA LEU A 47 -5.01 -2.64 -17.52
C LEU A 47 -4.03 -1.66 -16.85
N ASP A 48 -4.57 -0.55 -16.35
CA ASP A 48 -3.87 0.44 -15.53
C ASP A 48 -4.68 0.69 -14.24
N LEU A 49 -4.02 1.18 -13.20
CA LEU A 49 -4.67 1.51 -11.92
C LEU A 49 -4.63 3.02 -11.69
N ARG A 50 -5.73 3.56 -11.17
CA ARG A 50 -5.89 4.98 -10.86
C ARG A 50 -6.57 5.16 -9.51
N GLY A 51 -6.10 6.12 -8.74
CA GLY A 51 -6.68 6.46 -7.44
C GLY A 51 -5.77 7.41 -6.67
N PRO A 52 -6.26 8.02 -5.58
CA PRO A 52 -5.46 8.94 -4.75
C PRO A 52 -4.19 8.30 -4.17
N ALA A 53 -4.25 7.01 -3.85
CA ALA A 53 -3.15 6.23 -3.31
C ALA A 53 -2.26 5.56 -4.38
N VAL A 54 -2.59 5.71 -5.66
CA VAL A 54 -1.85 5.07 -6.75
C VAL A 54 -0.74 6.01 -7.25
N HIS A 55 0.50 5.56 -7.12
CA HIS A 55 1.70 6.31 -7.49
C HIS A 55 2.38 5.71 -8.73
N GLY A 56 3.41 6.40 -9.21
CA GLY A 56 4.20 5.99 -10.37
C GLY A 56 3.55 6.40 -11.70
N LYS A 57 4.23 6.11 -12.81
CA LYS A 57 3.67 6.27 -14.18
C LYS A 57 2.97 4.97 -14.61
N ARG A 58 2.25 5.00 -15.73
CA ARG A 58 1.65 3.80 -16.34
C ARG A 58 2.74 2.73 -16.52
N GLY A 59 2.42 1.47 -16.20
CA GLY A 59 3.38 0.34 -16.21
C GLY A 59 4.29 0.24 -14.97
N GLU A 60 4.35 1.28 -14.14
CA GLU A 60 5.15 1.31 -12.90
C GLU A 60 4.29 1.69 -11.70
N ARG A 61 3.00 1.29 -11.70
CA ARG A 61 2.07 1.64 -10.63
C ARG A 61 2.42 0.94 -9.32
N PHE A 62 2.23 1.65 -8.21
CA PHE A 62 2.41 1.10 -6.87
C PHE A 62 1.63 1.89 -5.82
N LEU A 63 1.44 1.28 -4.65
CA LEU A 63 0.95 1.93 -3.44
C LEU A 63 2.11 2.07 -2.44
N TYR A 64 2.05 3.11 -1.62
CA TYR A 64 3.00 3.33 -0.53
C TYR A 64 2.38 2.93 0.81
N LEU A 65 3.14 2.17 1.58
CA LEU A 65 3.09 2.26 3.04
C LEU A 65 4.17 3.22 3.50
N THR A 66 3.83 4.12 4.40
CA THR A 66 4.72 5.17 4.90
C THR A 66 4.78 5.16 6.42
N TRP A 67 5.99 5.22 6.95
CA TRP A 67 6.27 5.33 8.38
C TRP A 67 6.83 6.71 8.67
N GLY A 68 6.34 7.29 9.75
CA GLY A 68 6.75 8.60 10.22
C GLY A 68 6.59 8.73 11.72
N ASP A 69 7.34 9.67 12.27
CA ASP A 69 7.17 10.11 13.66
C ASP A 69 6.11 11.20 13.69
N VAL A 70 5.11 11.05 14.55
CA VAL A 70 4.03 12.03 14.70
C VAL A 70 4.39 13.01 15.82
N GLY A 71 4.69 14.25 15.46
CA GLY A 71 5.04 15.30 16.39
C GLY A 71 3.87 15.71 17.30
N ALA A 72 4.17 16.40 18.40
CA ALA A 72 3.16 16.90 19.33
C ALA A 72 2.17 17.91 18.70
N ASP A 73 2.56 18.54 17.58
CA ASP A 73 1.72 19.43 16.77
C ASP A 73 0.89 18.68 15.72
N GLY A 74 0.97 17.34 15.68
CA GLY A 74 0.32 16.49 14.70
C GLY A 74 1.06 16.38 13.36
N SER A 75 2.24 16.98 13.22
CA SER A 75 3.03 16.85 11.99
C SER A 75 3.54 15.42 11.80
N PHE A 76 3.61 14.96 10.55
CA PHE A 76 4.12 13.63 10.22
C PHE A 76 5.51 13.74 9.56
N ALA A 77 6.55 13.40 10.32
CA ALA A 77 7.92 13.36 9.84
C ALA A 77 8.24 11.98 9.24
N MET A 78 7.99 11.82 7.94
CA MET A 78 8.28 10.57 7.22
C MET A 78 9.78 10.24 7.26
N PHE A 79 10.11 9.01 7.68
CA PHE A 79 11.50 8.52 7.68
C PHE A 79 11.68 7.23 6.87
N ARG A 80 10.60 6.51 6.52
CA ARG A 80 10.69 5.23 5.81
C ARG A 80 9.44 4.90 5.02
N ARG A 81 9.60 4.19 3.90
CA ARG A 81 8.49 3.75 3.03
C ARG A 81 8.73 2.37 2.44
N ALA A 82 7.63 1.67 2.17
CA ALA A 82 7.57 0.43 1.41
C ALA A 82 6.63 0.58 0.21
N LYS A 83 6.93 -0.10 -0.90
CA LYS A 83 6.15 -0.09 -2.14
C LYS A 83 5.50 -1.44 -2.36
N LEU A 84 4.19 -1.42 -2.54
CA LEU A 84 3.39 -2.53 -3.04
C LEU A 84 3.17 -2.30 -4.54
N MET A 85 3.92 -3.02 -5.38
CA MET A 85 3.89 -2.77 -6.82
C MET A 85 2.77 -3.55 -7.48
N VAL A 86 2.04 -2.88 -8.36
CA VAL A 86 0.97 -3.50 -9.14
C VAL A 86 1.51 -4.61 -10.04
N ALA A 87 2.74 -4.44 -10.55
CA ALA A 87 3.44 -5.45 -11.34
C ALA A 87 3.80 -6.74 -10.56
N ASP A 88 3.60 -6.78 -9.24
CA ASP A 88 3.75 -8.00 -8.43
C ASP A 88 2.40 -8.71 -8.18
N ILE A 89 1.29 -8.16 -8.69
CA ILE A 89 -0.03 -8.79 -8.67
C ILE A 89 -0.12 -9.72 -9.88
N ASP A 90 -0.63 -10.92 -9.67
CA ASP A 90 -0.91 -11.86 -10.76
C ASP A 90 -1.87 -11.23 -11.78
N SER A 91 -1.55 -11.32 -13.08
CA SER A 91 -2.32 -10.65 -14.12
C SER A 91 -3.73 -11.23 -14.27
N ASN A 92 -3.92 -12.52 -14.00
CA ASN A 92 -5.24 -13.15 -14.01
C ASN A 92 -6.07 -12.72 -12.79
N LEU A 93 -5.43 -12.51 -11.64
CA LEU A 93 -6.08 -11.93 -10.47
C LEU A 93 -6.54 -10.49 -10.73
N LEU A 94 -5.67 -9.68 -11.36
CA LEU A 94 -6.01 -8.30 -11.72
C LEU A 94 -7.12 -8.22 -12.77
N ALA A 95 -7.13 -9.12 -13.75
CA ALA A 95 -8.20 -9.23 -14.72
C ALA A 95 -9.55 -9.59 -14.05
N GLN A 96 -9.57 -10.61 -13.18
CA GLN A 96 -10.77 -10.98 -12.42
C GLN A 96 -11.30 -9.85 -11.53
N ALA A 97 -10.40 -9.06 -10.94
CA ALA A 97 -10.77 -7.88 -10.15
C ALA A 97 -11.34 -6.73 -11.02
N ALA A 98 -11.07 -6.72 -12.33
CA ALA A 98 -11.62 -5.76 -13.28
C ALA A 98 -13.00 -6.15 -13.81
N GLU A 99 -13.34 -7.44 -13.78
CA GLU A 99 -14.63 -7.95 -14.27
C GLU A 99 -15.79 -7.43 -13.41
N PRO A 100 -16.91 -7.00 -14.02
CA PRO A 100 -18.03 -6.43 -13.27
C PRO A 100 -18.68 -7.41 -12.29
N GLU A 101 -18.70 -8.70 -12.61
CA GLU A 101 -19.42 -9.72 -11.85
C GLU A 101 -18.64 -10.25 -10.63
N THR A 102 -17.30 -10.19 -10.67
CA THR A 102 -16.40 -10.77 -9.64
C THR A 102 -15.49 -9.75 -8.95
N GLY A 103 -15.44 -8.51 -9.45
CA GLY A 103 -14.44 -7.52 -9.09
C GLY A 103 -15.01 -6.17 -8.68
N ALA A 104 -14.45 -5.08 -9.23
CA ALA A 104 -14.69 -3.69 -8.81
C ALA A 104 -16.16 -3.21 -8.89
N ALA A 105 -17.04 -3.91 -9.60
CA ALA A 105 -18.48 -3.60 -9.64
C ALA A 105 -19.34 -4.54 -8.80
N ALA A 106 -18.79 -5.63 -8.27
CA ALA A 106 -19.45 -6.45 -7.26
C ALA A 106 -19.41 -5.69 -5.91
N GLU A 107 -20.51 -5.67 -5.18
CA GLU A 107 -20.54 -5.05 -3.85
C GLU A 107 -19.52 -5.74 -2.92
N GLY A 108 -18.46 -5.03 -2.53
CA GLY A 108 -17.38 -5.57 -1.70
C GLY A 108 -16.25 -6.29 -2.46
N GLY A 109 -16.32 -6.37 -3.78
CA GLY A 109 -15.30 -6.95 -4.65
C GLY A 109 -14.08 -6.04 -4.82
N GLY A 110 -12.89 -6.65 -4.94
CA GLY A 110 -11.63 -5.94 -4.95
C GLY A 110 -10.42 -6.84 -4.73
N LEU A 111 -9.28 -6.24 -4.43
CA LEU A 111 -8.03 -6.93 -4.13
C LEU A 111 -7.64 -6.69 -2.67
N SER A 112 -7.21 -7.75 -1.98
CA SER A 112 -6.61 -7.68 -0.66
C SER A 112 -5.18 -8.20 -0.69
N VAL A 113 -4.34 -7.63 0.17
CA VAL A 113 -2.97 -8.11 0.41
C VAL A 113 -2.71 -8.11 1.90
N GLU A 114 -2.13 -9.19 2.40
CA GLU A 114 -1.65 -9.30 3.77
C GLU A 114 -0.12 -9.27 3.74
N ILE A 115 0.48 -8.46 4.62
CA ILE A 115 1.92 -8.29 4.75
C ILE A 115 2.32 -8.08 6.21
N ASP A 116 3.51 -8.53 6.57
CA ASP A 116 4.16 -8.10 7.81
C ASP A 116 4.60 -6.65 7.70
N LEU A 117 4.25 -5.81 8.69
CA LEU A 117 4.67 -4.39 8.73
C LEU A 117 6.10 -4.20 9.25
N THR A 118 6.74 -5.26 9.71
CA THR A 118 8.13 -5.30 10.17
C THR A 118 8.95 -6.29 9.38
N ASP A 119 10.22 -5.98 9.15
CA ASP A 119 11.17 -6.92 8.56
C ASP A 119 11.71 -7.93 9.59
N ARG A 120 12.57 -8.86 9.15
CA ARG A 120 13.16 -9.91 10.01
C ARG A 120 14.03 -9.38 11.15
N LYS A 121 14.39 -8.09 11.15
CA LYS A 121 15.14 -7.43 12.22
C LYS A 121 14.23 -6.66 13.17
N GLY A 122 12.90 -6.74 12.99
CA GLY A 122 11.92 -5.96 13.74
C GLY A 122 11.89 -4.48 13.35
N CYS A 123 12.55 -4.09 12.24
CA CYS A 123 12.50 -2.72 11.75
C CYS A 123 11.26 -2.53 10.86
N PRO A 124 10.76 -1.29 10.68
CA PRO A 124 9.62 -1.10 9.79
C PRO A 124 9.92 -1.57 8.37
N LEU A 125 8.94 -2.21 7.74
CA LEU A 125 9.05 -2.71 6.37
C LEU A 125 9.46 -1.57 5.42
N CYS A 126 10.29 -1.86 4.43
CA CYS A 126 10.76 -0.84 3.49
C CYS A 126 11.04 -1.39 2.10
N ALA A 127 11.36 -0.47 1.17
CA ALA A 127 11.67 -0.78 -0.22
C ALA A 127 10.51 -1.51 -0.93
N ARG A 128 10.78 -2.26 -2.00
CA ARG A 128 9.74 -3.00 -2.73
C ARG A 128 9.42 -4.29 -2.00
N VAL A 129 8.16 -4.47 -1.60
CA VAL A 129 7.66 -5.72 -1.03
C VAL A 129 7.35 -6.67 -2.18
N ARG A 130 7.78 -7.92 -2.06
CA ARG A 130 7.68 -8.94 -3.11
C ARG A 130 7.02 -10.20 -2.57
N PRO A 131 6.49 -11.08 -3.43
CA PRO A 131 6.21 -12.45 -3.03
C PRO A 131 7.46 -13.14 -2.44
N PRO A 132 7.31 -14.00 -1.41
CA PRO A 132 6.05 -14.39 -0.77
C PRO A 132 5.58 -13.43 0.34
N THR A 133 6.32 -12.37 0.66
CA THR A 133 5.98 -11.43 1.75
C THR A 133 4.69 -10.66 1.48
N ALA A 134 4.39 -10.39 0.21
CA ALA A 134 3.09 -9.89 -0.22
C ALA A 134 2.40 -10.95 -1.08
N SER A 135 1.22 -11.38 -0.63
CA SER A 135 0.34 -12.30 -1.35
C SER A 135 -1.00 -11.63 -1.56
N TRP A 136 -1.43 -11.53 -2.81
CA TRP A 136 -2.67 -10.86 -3.19
C TRP A 136 -3.80 -11.88 -3.41
N SER A 137 -5.02 -11.50 -3.08
CA SER A 137 -6.23 -12.27 -3.31
C SER A 137 -7.41 -11.37 -3.68
N LEU A 138 -8.47 -11.95 -4.24
CA LEU A 138 -9.75 -11.24 -4.36
C LEU A 138 -10.38 -11.11 -2.98
N THR A 139 -11.07 -10.00 -2.74
CA THR A 139 -12.01 -9.89 -1.62
C THR A 139 -13.31 -10.58 -2.02
N SER A 140 -13.80 -11.44 -1.14
CA SER A 140 -15.08 -12.17 -1.27
C SER A 140 -16.23 -11.43 -0.62
#